data_AF-A0A7V9IFS3-F1
#
_entry.id   AF-A0A7V9IFS3-F1
#
_cell.length_a   1.000
_cell.length_b   1.000
_cell.length_c   1.000
_cell.angle_alpha   90.00
_cell.angle_beta   90.00
_cell.angle_gamma   90.00
#
_symmetry.space_group_name_H-M   'P 1'
#
loop_
_entity.id
_entity.type
_entity.pdbx_description
1 polymer ?
#
loop_
_entity_poly.entity_id
_entity_poly.type
_entity_poly.pdbx_seq_one_letter_code
_entity_poly.pdbx_strand_id
1 'polypeptide(L)' 'MQCTQVVLLTLKEYEQIRSTPTGGFAALGHEDLEIETIVTQNERFVVTDKFGRAGEVHAQADQRTNGEE' A
#
# COMPACT_ATOMS: atom_id res chain seq x y z
N MET A 1 -18.01 -10.57 11.00
CA MET A 1 -17.89 -9.27 10.29
C MET A 1 -16.79 -8.45 10.94
N GLN A 2 -15.53 -8.76 10.62
CA GLN A 2 -14.39 -7.99 11.09
C GLN A 2 -13.49 -7.75 9.87
N CYS A 3 -13.66 -6.60 9.20
CA CYS A 3 -12.85 -6.21 8.04
C CYS A 3 -11.51 -5.60 8.44
N THR A 4 -11.08 -5.81 9.68
CA THR A 4 -9.86 -5.23 10.25
C THR A 4 -8.96 -6.36 10.71
N GLN A 5 -7.77 -6.42 10.14
CA GLN A 5 -6.72 -7.36 10.50
C GLN A 5 -5.44 -6.58 10.83
N VAL A 6 -4.80 -6.94 11.95
CA VAL A 6 -3.50 -6.38 12.33
C VAL A 6 -2.41 -7.24 11.72
N VAL A 7 -1.52 -6.63 10.93
CA VAL A 7 -0.35 -7.30 10.35
C VAL A 7 0.91 -6.65 10.92
N LEU A 8 1.80 -7.47 11.48
CA LEU A 8 3.08 -7.00 12.00
C LEU A 8 4.12 -6.93 10.88
N LEU A 9 4.73 -5.75 10.75
CA LEU A 9 5.82 -5.47 9.83
C LEU A 9 7.09 -5.15 10.60
N THR A 10 8.22 -5.56 10.05
CA THR A 10 9.50 -4.94 10.40
C THR A 10 9.55 -3.52 9.85
N LEU A 11 10.38 -2.67 10.45
CA LEU A 11 10.61 -1.32 9.93
C LEU A 11 11.10 -1.35 8.47
N LYS A 12 11.97 -2.31 8.12
CA LYS A 12 12.47 -2.45 6.75
C LYS A 12 11.35 -2.74 5.74
N GLU A 13 10.43 -3.63 6.08
CA GLU A 13 9.28 -3.95 5.21
C GLU A 13 8.37 -2.74 5.04
N TYR A 14 8.07 -2.05 6.15
CA TYR A 14 7.26 -0.84 6.12
C TYR A 14 7.89 0.25 5.23
N GLU A 15 9.19 0.50 5.38
CA GLU A 15 9.89 1.51 4.58
C GLU A 15 10.01 1.12 3.10
N GLN A 16 10.16 -0.17 2.79
CA GLN A 16 10.14 -0.63 1.40
C GLN A 16 8.77 -0.38 0.76
N ILE A 17 7.68 -0.69 1.46
CA ILE A 17 6.31 -0.45 0.97
C ILE A 17 6.06 1.04 0.76
N ARG A 18 6.47 1.89 1.72
CA ARG A 18 6.27 3.34 1.68
C ARG A 18 7.35 4.10 0.87
N SER A 19 8.18 3.39 0.11
CA SER A 19 9.19 4.00 -0.76
C SER A 19 8.62 4.56 -2.06
N THR A 20 7.39 4.15 -2.42
CA THR A 20 6.66 4.67 -3.56
C THR A 20 5.39 5.41 -3.10
N PRO A 21 5.04 6.53 -3.74
CA PRO A 21 3.85 7.31 -3.36
C PRO A 21 2.53 6.63 -3.74
N THR A 22 2.58 5.64 -4.63
CA THR A 22 1.42 4.82 -5.04
C THR A 22 1.39 3.44 -4.38
N GLY A 23 2.39 3.13 -3.54
CA GLY A 23 2.53 1.85 -2.87
C GLY A 23 1.43 1.61 -1.85
N GLY A 24 0.74 0.48 -2.00
CA GLY A 24 -0.32 0.00 -1.14
C GLY A 24 0.07 -1.24 -0.34
N PHE A 25 -0.71 -1.51 0.71
CA PHE A 25 -0.52 -2.62 1.61
C PHE A 25 -1.87 -3.17 2.05
N ALA A 26 -2.02 -4.50 1.98
CA ALA A 26 -3.20 -5.18 2.48
C ALA A 26 -2.86 -6.51 3.15
N ALA A 27 -3.71 -6.90 4.10
CA ALA A 27 -3.75 -8.29 4.57
C ALA A 27 -4.20 -9.22 3.42
N LEU A 28 -3.85 -10.50 3.51
CA LEU A 28 -4.30 -11.48 2.52
C LEU A 28 -5.84 -11.51 2.43
N GLY A 29 -6.39 -11.35 1.23
CA GLY A 29 -7.83 -11.30 0.97
C GLY A 29 -8.47 -9.93 1.24
N HIS A 30 -7.67 -8.90 1.50
CA HIS A 30 -8.12 -7.51 1.67
C HIS A 30 -7.70 -6.61 0.49
N GLU A 31 -7.05 -7.16 -0.54
CA GLU A 31 -6.78 -6.47 -1.79
C GLU A 31 -8.04 -6.19 -2.61
N ASP A 32 -8.03 -5.09 -3.35
CA ASP A 32 -9.07 -4.71 -4.31
C ASP A 32 -8.48 -4.54 -5.70
N LEU A 33 -8.52 -5.62 -6.48
CA LEU A 33 -7.94 -5.69 -7.82
C LEU A 33 -8.65 -4.81 -8.86
N GLU A 34 -9.77 -4.17 -8.52
CA GLU A 34 -10.40 -3.17 -9.40
C GLU A 34 -9.62 -1.85 -9.43
N ILE A 35 -8.81 -1.57 -8.40
CA ILE A 35 -8.10 -0.29 -8.23
C ILE A 35 -6.60 -0.42 -7.97
N GLU A 36 -6.10 -1.64 -7.78
CA GLU A 36 -4.70 -1.91 -7.50
C GLU A 36 -4.19 -3.22 -8.11
N THR A 37 -2.88 -3.30 -8.32
CA THR A 37 -2.22 -4.52 -8.80
C THR A 37 -1.30 -5.05 -7.72
N ILE A 38 -1.29 -6.36 -7.50
CA ILE A 38 -0.34 -7.00 -6.58
C ILE A 38 1.06 -6.96 -7.21
N VAL A 39 2.00 -6.35 -6.51
CA VAL A 39 3.42 -6.26 -6.90
C VAL A 39 4.24 -7.35 -6.22
N THR A 40 3.91 -7.68 -4.98
CA THR A 40 4.56 -8.75 -4.21
C THR A 40 3.58 -9.33 -3.21
N GLN A 41 3.65 -10.64 -3.00
CA GLN A 41 2.87 -11.35 -2.00
C GLN A 41 3.78 -12.29 -1.21
N ASN A 42 3.54 -12.40 0.09
CA ASN A 42 4.12 -13.42 0.94
C ASN A 42 3.02 -14.09 1.79
N GLU A 43 3.41 -14.94 2.73
CA GLU A 43 2.47 -15.68 3.60
C GLU A 43 1.70 -14.79 4.60
N ARG A 44 2.07 -13.52 4.75
CA ARG A 44 1.51 -12.59 5.74
C ARG A 44 0.70 -11.44 5.14
N PHE A 45 1.08 -10.95 3.96
CA PHE A 45 0.49 -9.76 3.34
C PHE A 45 0.77 -9.65 1.84
N VAL A 46 0.08 -8.71 1.20
CA VAL A 46 0.35 -8.25 -0.16
C VAL A 46 0.82 -6.80 -0.17
N VAL A 47 1.72 -6.50 -1.10
CA VAL A 47 2.12 -5.14 -1.48
C VAL A 47 1.51 -4.87 -2.85
N THR A 48 0.85 -3.74 -2.98
CA THR A 48 0.11 -3.36 -4.19
C THR A 48 0.61 -2.05 -4.74
N ASP A 49 0.30 -1.76 -5.99
CA ASP A 49 0.43 -0.43 -6.57
C ASP A 49 -0.94 0.06 -7.03
N LYS A 50 -1.31 1.26 -6.59
CA LYS A 50 -2.53 1.93 -7.05
C LYS A 50 -2.35 2.45 -8.47
N PHE A 51 -3.39 2.31 -9.30
CA PHE A 51 -3.40 2.84 -10.66
C PHE A 51 -4.62 3.75 -10.93
N GLY A 52 -4.62 4.41 -12.08
CA GLY A 52 -5.69 5.32 -12.49
C GLY A 52 -5.95 6.41 -11.46
N ARG A 53 -7.23 6.74 -11.26
CA ARG A 53 -7.63 7.79 -10.32
C ARG A 53 -7.22 7.51 -8.88
N ALA A 54 -7.20 6.23 -8.48
CA ALA A 54 -6.77 5.85 -7.13
C ALA A 54 -5.29 6.17 -6.93
N GLY A 55 -4.44 5.89 -7.93
CA GLY A 55 -3.01 6.21 -7.89
C GLY A 55 -2.74 7.71 -7.79
N GLU A 56 -3.44 8.54 -8.59
CA GLU A 56 -3.31 10.00 -8.54
C GLU A 56 -3.64 10.57 -7.15
N VAL A 57 -4.77 10.14 -6.57
CA VAL A 57 -5.19 10.59 -5.24
C VAL A 57 -4.20 10.14 -4.18
N HIS A 58 -3.70 8.90 -4.26
CA HIS A 58 -2.71 8.37 -3.32
C HIS A 58 -1.42 9.18 -3.36
N ALA A 59 -0.91 9.45 -4.56
CA ALA A 59 0.31 10.22 -4.72
C ALA A 59 0.19 11.67 -4.22
N GLN A 60 -0.95 12.33 -4.48
CA GLN A 60 -1.19 13.69 -3.98
C GLN A 60 -1.32 13.74 -2.45
N ALA A 61 -1.85 12.69 -1.84
CA ALA A 61 -2.02 12.60 -0.39
C ALA A 61 -0.73 12.17 0.33
N ASP A 62 0.32 11.76 -0.39
CA ASP A 62 1.55 11.29 0.24
C ASP A 62 2.33 12.45 0.90
N GLN A 63 2.34 12.44 2.22
CA GLN A 63 3.03 13.43 3.04
C GLN A 63 4.56 13.35 2.90
N ARG A 64 5.11 12.22 2.43
CA ARG A 64 6.56 12.06 2.23
C ARG A 64 7.05 12.74 0.95
N THR A 65 6.16 12.98 -0.01
CA THR A 65 6.47 13.73 -1.24
C THR A 65 6.08 15.20 -1.15
N ASN A 66 5.18 15.56 -0.23
CA ASN A 66 4.76 16.95 0.02
C ASN A 66 5.68 17.70 1.01
N GLY A 67 6.85 17.14 1.34
CA GLY A 67 7.85 17.71 2.25
C GLY A 67 8.90 18.58 1.56
N GLU A 68 8.52 19.38 0.57
CA GLU A 68 9.33 20.52 0.13
C GLU A 68 8.99 21.72 1.03
N GLU A 69 9.84 21.98 2.04
CA GLU A 69 9.99 23.32 2.63
C GLU A 69 11.01 24.14 1.83
#